data_AF-A0A0B1SA07-F1
#
_entry.id   AF-A0A0B1SA07-F1
#
_cell.length_a   1.000
_cell.length_b   1.000
_cell.length_c   1.000
_cell.angle_alpha   90.00
_cell.angle_beta   90.00
_cell.angle_gamma   90.00
#
_symmetry.space_group_name_H-M   'P 1'
#
loop_
_entity.id
_entity.type
_entity.pdbx_description
1 polymer ?
#
loop_
_entity_poly.entity_id
_entity_poly.type
_entity_poly.pdbx_seq_one_letter_code
_entity_poly.pdbx_strand_id
1 'polypeptide(L)'
;MQRYATITEPLHCVYKFDYDKYSGTFDLEDDNSPVGEVNRHKFYGWHTATLILLGLALLTSFVSICLGMCSCCYGSLSLVFTAITLLTTFLSAVAEGIFFFYSHRADNRFIKGIVGTYEQRVGLAFFLQMAAAFFHFLSFLVAMVSTYFSFASSKDSQENYSLQRSSRTNVTNIGR
;
A
#
# COMPACT_ATOMS: atom_id res chain seq x y z
N MET A 1 29.56 -2.16 26.14
CA MET A 1 30.18 -2.15 24.79
C MET A 1 30.87 -0.81 24.60
N GLN A 2 32.19 -0.82 24.57
CA GLN A 2 33.02 0.37 24.39
C GLN A 2 33.27 0.52 22.89
N ARG A 3 32.77 1.59 22.26
CA ARG A 3 33.01 1.84 20.83
C ARG A 3 34.46 2.29 20.64
N TYR A 4 35.18 1.57 19.80
CA TYR A 4 36.51 1.97 19.33
C TYR A 4 36.31 3.13 18.35
N ALA A 5 36.80 4.32 18.72
CA ALA A 5 36.85 5.45 17.79
C ALA A 5 37.90 5.16 16.72
N THR A 6 37.46 4.82 15.52
CA THR A 6 38.34 4.71 14.36
C THR A 6 38.70 6.11 13.88
N ILE A 7 39.98 6.46 13.93
CA ILE A 7 40.58 7.76 13.53
C ILE A 7 40.33 8.09 12.04
N THR A 8 39.73 7.18 11.28
CA THR A 8 39.49 7.28 9.83
C THR A 8 38.02 7.46 9.45
N GLU A 9 37.09 7.65 10.39
CA GLU A 9 35.74 8.05 10.01
C GLU A 9 35.76 9.52 9.57
N PRO A 10 35.15 9.87 8.42
CA PRO A 10 35.04 11.26 8.03
C PRO A 10 34.33 11.99 9.16
N LEU A 11 34.85 13.17 9.53
CA LEU A 11 34.36 14.07 10.59
C LEU A 11 32.86 14.47 10.44
N HIS A 12 32.19 13.95 9.41
CA HIS A 12 30.83 14.18 8.97
C HIS A 12 29.83 13.06 9.29
N CYS A 13 30.26 11.88 9.74
CA CYS A 13 29.37 10.74 10.02
C CYS A 13 29.16 10.54 11.53
N VAL A 14 28.63 11.54 12.23
CA VAL A 14 28.20 11.35 13.62
C VAL A 14 26.91 10.53 13.62
N TYR A 15 26.92 9.40 14.35
CA TYR A 15 25.73 8.57 14.49
C TYR A 15 24.62 9.39 15.17
N LYS A 16 23.40 9.22 14.66
CA LYS A 16 22.18 9.93 15.08
C LYS A 16 22.00 10.08 16.60
N PHE A 17 22.44 9.07 17.36
CA PHE A 17 22.30 8.96 18.82
C PHE A 17 23.52 9.48 19.61
N ASP A 18 24.64 9.75 18.94
CA ASP A 18 25.82 10.36 19.57
C ASP A 18 25.67 11.91 19.65
N TYR A 19 24.64 12.49 19.04
CA TYR A 19 24.28 13.91 19.14
C TYR A 19 23.93 14.33 20.58
N ASP A 20 23.23 13.48 21.33
CA ASP A 20 22.70 13.81 22.65
C ASP A 20 23.79 14.01 23.70
N LYS A 21 24.96 13.39 23.52
CA LYS A 21 26.05 13.42 24.50
C LYS A 21 26.95 14.65 24.38
N TYR A 22 27.09 15.23 23.18
CA TYR A 22 28.08 16.28 22.90
C TYR A 22 27.48 17.64 22.54
N SER A 23 26.19 17.73 22.22
CA SER A 23 25.60 18.99 21.72
C SER A 23 25.12 19.97 22.79
N GLY A 24 24.92 19.53 24.04
CA GLY A 24 24.55 20.44 25.15
C GLY A 24 23.24 21.22 24.97
N THR A 25 22.47 20.96 23.91
CA THR A 25 21.28 21.73 23.50
C THR A 25 19.99 21.19 24.12
N PHE A 26 19.97 20.95 25.43
CA PHE A 26 18.73 20.70 26.16
C PHE A 26 17.95 21.99 26.51
N ASP A 27 18.54 23.17 26.27
CA ASP A 27 17.97 24.47 26.71
C ASP A 27 17.42 25.36 25.58
N LEU A 28 17.13 24.83 24.39
CA LEU A 28 16.36 25.58 23.41
C LEU A 28 14.99 24.92 23.25
N GLU A 29 14.02 25.48 23.99
CA GLU A 29 12.56 25.31 23.89
C GLU A 29 11.98 25.67 22.50
N ASP A 30 12.76 25.56 21.42
CA ASP A 30 12.26 25.72 20.06
C ASP A 30 11.88 24.35 19.51
N ASP A 31 10.64 23.95 19.77
CA ASP A 31 10.01 22.73 19.25
C ASP A 31 10.00 22.66 17.70
N ASN A 32 10.32 23.76 17.01
CA ASN A 32 10.45 23.85 15.55
C ASN A 32 11.92 23.89 15.07
N SER A 33 12.89 23.72 15.96
CA SER A 33 14.30 23.70 15.56
C SER A 33 14.61 22.43 14.75
N PRO A 34 15.16 22.57 13.53
CA PRO A 34 15.52 21.43 12.68
C PRO A 34 16.59 20.53 13.33
N VAL A 35 17.33 21.01 14.34
CA VAL A 35 18.31 20.21 15.09
C VAL A 35 17.64 19.35 16.17
N GLY A 36 16.60 19.88 16.83
CA GLY A 36 15.76 19.12 17.78
C GLY A 36 14.87 18.09 17.11
N GLU A 37 14.43 18.39 15.88
CA GLU A 37 13.66 17.51 15.00
C GLU A 37 14.41 16.23 14.66
N VAL A 38 15.69 16.32 14.26
CA VAL A 38 16.44 15.12 13.91
C VAL A 38 16.54 14.23 15.17
N ASN A 39 16.81 14.78 16.35
CA ASN A 39 17.07 14.00 17.58
C ASN A 39 15.82 13.43 18.27
N ARG A 40 14.60 13.77 17.85
CA ARG A 40 13.36 13.16 18.35
C ARG A 40 12.77 12.19 17.33
N HIS A 41 12.39 10.98 17.78
CA HIS A 41 11.64 9.98 17.01
C HIS A 41 10.20 10.42 16.72
N LYS A 42 9.99 11.62 16.16
CA LYS A 42 8.66 12.18 15.92
C LYS A 42 8.18 11.74 14.54
N PHE A 43 7.20 10.85 14.53
CA PHE A 43 6.47 10.54 13.30
C PHE A 43 5.60 11.73 12.91
N TYR A 44 5.93 12.38 11.80
CA TYR A 44 5.06 13.38 11.19
C TYR A 44 3.72 12.79 10.78
N GLY A 45 2.70 13.64 10.73
CA GLY A 45 1.35 13.24 10.32
C GLY A 45 1.32 12.55 8.96
N TRP A 46 2.14 13.00 8.00
CA TRP A 46 2.25 12.37 6.68
C TRP A 46 2.88 10.98 6.75
N HIS A 47 3.90 10.77 7.59
CA HIS A 47 4.48 9.45 7.81
C HIS A 47 3.46 8.48 8.41
N THR A 48 2.75 8.92 9.45
CA THR A 48 1.70 8.13 10.11
C THR A 48 0.57 7.80 9.13
N ALA A 49 0.12 8.77 8.33
CA ALA A 49 -0.89 8.56 7.31
C ALA A 49 -0.45 7.54 6.25
N THR A 50 0.78 7.66 5.72
CA THR A 50 1.34 6.68 4.78
C THR A 50 1.40 5.28 5.40
N LEU A 51 1.86 5.15 6.65
CA LEU A 51 1.94 3.84 7.32
C LEU A 51 0.57 3.21 7.56
N ILE A 52 -0.44 4.00 7.96
CA ILE A 52 -1.80 3.50 8.14
C ILE A 52 -2.38 3.01 6.82
N LEU A 53 -2.24 3.79 5.74
CA LEU A 53 -2.75 3.40 4.43
C LEU A 53 -2.04 2.15 3.87
N LEU A 54 -0.71 2.05 4.00
CA LEU A 54 0.02 0.85 3.63
C LEU A 54 -0.37 -0.36 4.50
N GLY A 55 -0.58 -0.16 5.80
CA GLY A 55 -1.08 -1.20 6.70
C GLY A 55 -2.45 -1.72 6.27
N LEU A 56 -3.38 -0.83 5.93
CA LEU A 56 -4.69 -1.21 5.40
C LEU A 56 -4.57 -1.92 4.04
N ALA A 57 -3.71 -1.43 3.14
CA ALA A 57 -3.46 -2.07 1.85
C ALA A 57 -2.89 -3.49 2.01
N LEU A 58 -2.00 -3.71 2.98
CA LEU A 58 -1.48 -5.04 3.30
C LEU A 58 -2.58 -5.98 3.81
N LEU A 59 -3.46 -5.49 4.69
CA LEU A 59 -4.59 -6.28 5.19
C LEU A 59 -5.57 -6.64 4.07
N THR A 60 -5.93 -5.69 3.20
CA THR A 60 -6.82 -5.96 2.08
C THR A 60 -6.17 -6.88 1.04
N SER A 61 -4.86 -6.74 0.81
CA SER A 61 -4.09 -7.65 -0.06
C SER A 61 -4.13 -9.08 0.46
N PHE A 62 -3.90 -9.29 1.76
CA PHE A 62 -3.99 -10.59 2.41
C PHE A 62 -5.37 -11.22 2.25
N VAL A 63 -6.44 -10.45 2.51
CA VAL A 63 -7.81 -10.91 2.29
C VAL A 63 -8.06 -11.27 0.83
N SER A 64 -7.52 -10.49 -0.12
CA SER A 64 -7.65 -10.79 -1.55
C SER A 64 -7.02 -12.13 -1.92
N ILE A 65 -5.86 -12.48 -1.33
CA ILE A 65 -5.20 -13.76 -1.56
C ILE A 65 -6.05 -14.91 -1.02
N CYS A 66 -6.60 -14.77 0.19
CA CYS A 66 -7.51 -15.77 0.77
C CYS A 66 -8.75 -15.99 -0.10
N LEU A 67 -9.35 -14.92 -0.62
CA LEU A 67 -10.53 -15.02 -1.49
C LEU A 67 -10.19 -15.51 -2.90
N GLY A 68 -9.03 -15.14 -3.44
CA GLY A 68 -8.57 -15.59 -4.75
C GLY A 68 -8.34 -17.10 -4.82
N MET A 69 -7.88 -17.72 -3.73
CA MET A 69 -7.82 -19.18 -3.64
C MET A 69 -9.19 -19.84 -3.73
N CYS A 70 -10.23 -19.17 -3.24
CA CYS A 70 -11.61 -19.68 -3.22
C CYS A 70 -12.45 -19.23 -4.43
N SER A 71 -11.98 -18.24 -5.21
CA SER A 71 -12.79 -17.61 -6.27
C SER A 71 -13.07 -18.52 -7.46
N CYS A 72 -12.27 -19.57 -7.66
CA CYS A 72 -12.52 -20.58 -8.69
C CYS A 72 -13.81 -21.39 -8.45
N CYS A 73 -14.31 -21.41 -7.21
CA CYS A 73 -15.45 -22.25 -6.82
C CYS A 73 -16.80 -21.50 -6.88
N TYR A 74 -16.80 -20.17 -6.80
CA TYR A 74 -18.03 -19.37 -6.70
C TYR A 74 -17.91 -18.05 -7.49
N GLY A 75 -18.74 -17.87 -8.51
CA GLY A 75 -18.74 -16.66 -9.34
C GLY A 75 -19.04 -15.37 -8.55
N SER A 76 -19.83 -15.44 -7.47
CA SER A 76 -20.10 -14.30 -6.59
C SER A 76 -18.85 -13.81 -5.85
N LEU A 77 -17.90 -14.70 -5.53
CA LEU A 77 -16.63 -14.33 -4.92
C LEU A 77 -15.71 -13.57 -5.88
N SER A 78 -15.88 -13.75 -7.20
CA SER A 78 -15.13 -13.01 -8.22
C SER A 78 -15.39 -11.50 -8.11
N LEU A 79 -16.64 -11.09 -7.88
CA LEU A 79 -16.98 -9.67 -7.70
C LEU A 79 -16.36 -9.08 -6.43
N VAL A 80 -16.43 -9.82 -5.32
CA VAL A 80 -15.83 -9.40 -4.05
C VAL A 80 -14.31 -9.29 -4.17
N PHE A 81 -13.67 -10.26 -4.82
CA PHE A 81 -12.23 -10.23 -5.11
C PHE A 81 -11.84 -9.00 -5.95
N THR A 82 -12.61 -8.69 -7.00
CA THR A 82 -12.39 -7.50 -7.83
C THR A 82 -12.54 -6.20 -7.05
N ALA A 83 -13.53 -6.11 -6.15
CA ALA A 83 -13.71 -4.92 -5.30
C ALA A 83 -12.54 -4.73 -4.32
N ILE A 84 -12.04 -5.81 -3.71
CA ILE A 84 -10.93 -5.75 -2.76
C ILE A 84 -9.60 -5.43 -3.45
N THR A 85 -9.35 -5.97 -4.65
CA THR A 85 -8.14 -5.65 -5.42
C THR A 85 -8.15 -4.19 -5.90
N LEU A 86 -9.32 -3.64 -6.28
CA LEU A 86 -9.49 -2.22 -6.57
C LEU A 86 -9.18 -1.35 -5.33
N LEU A 87 -9.75 -1.70 -4.18
CA LEU A 87 -9.51 -0.99 -2.92
C LEU A 87 -8.03 -1.02 -2.53
N THR A 88 -7.38 -2.17 -2.65
CA THR A 88 -5.95 -2.34 -2.36
C THR A 88 -5.08 -1.46 -3.26
N THR A 89 -5.40 -1.42 -4.56
CA THR A 89 -4.72 -0.57 -5.54
C THR A 89 -4.89 0.90 -5.20
N PHE A 90 -6.11 1.33 -4.89
CA PHE A 90 -6.40 2.71 -4.52
C PHE A 90 -5.66 3.14 -3.25
N LEU A 91 -5.71 2.33 -2.18
CA LEU A 91 -5.00 2.61 -0.93
C LEU A 91 -3.48 2.70 -1.14
N SER A 92 -2.91 1.80 -1.94
CA SER A 92 -1.47 1.80 -2.27
C SER A 92 -1.07 3.06 -3.04
N ALA A 93 -1.85 3.43 -4.06
CA ALA A 93 -1.60 4.62 -4.87
C ALA A 93 -1.71 5.92 -4.05
N VAL A 94 -2.70 6.03 -3.16
CA VAL A 94 -2.83 7.19 -2.27
C VAL A 94 -1.67 7.25 -1.26
N ALA A 95 -1.27 6.11 -0.70
CA ALA A 95 -0.14 6.05 0.24
C ALA A 95 1.18 6.50 -0.41
N GLU A 96 1.45 6.01 -1.62
CA GLU A 96 2.61 6.40 -2.43
C GLU A 96 2.55 7.87 -2.83
N GLY A 97 1.38 8.37 -3.24
CA GLY A 97 1.20 9.77 -3.56
C GLY A 97 1.52 10.68 -2.39
N ILE A 98 0.97 10.40 -1.21
CA ILE A 98 1.28 11.14 0.03
C ILE A 98 2.78 11.09 0.32
N PHE A 99 3.38 9.90 0.30
CA PHE A 99 4.81 9.74 0.56
C PHE A 99 5.66 10.52 -0.46
N PHE A 100 5.34 10.43 -1.75
CA PHE A 100 6.07 11.08 -2.83
C PHE A 100 6.02 12.60 -2.71
N PHE A 101 4.83 13.19 -2.58
CA PHE A 101 4.70 14.64 -2.51
C PHE A 101 5.32 15.21 -1.24
N TYR A 102 5.14 14.56 -0.08
CA TYR A 102 5.74 15.05 1.17
C TYR A 102 7.24 14.83 1.21
N SER A 103 7.78 13.71 0.71
CA SER A 103 9.24 13.49 0.68
C SER A 103 9.98 14.44 -0.27
N HIS A 104 9.31 14.93 -1.33
CA HIS A 104 9.90 15.88 -2.28
C HIS A 104 9.75 17.35 -1.87
N ARG A 105 8.99 17.65 -0.82
CA ARG A 105 8.90 19.00 -0.26
C ARG A 105 10.29 19.44 0.19
N ALA A 106 10.69 20.67 -0.13
CA ALA A 106 12.05 21.18 0.15
C ALA A 106 12.43 21.03 1.63
N ASP A 107 11.48 21.28 2.54
CA ASP A 107 11.66 21.16 3.99
C ASP A 107 12.03 19.74 4.44
N ASN A 108 11.54 18.72 3.71
CA ASN A 108 11.76 17.31 4.03
C ASN A 108 12.91 16.70 3.20
N ARG A 109 13.14 17.21 1.98
CA ARG A 109 14.22 16.76 1.09
C ARG A 109 15.59 17.24 1.56
N PHE A 110 15.67 18.42 2.16
CA PHE A 110 16.94 19.01 2.59
C PHE A 110 17.01 19.11 4.11
N ILE A 111 17.78 18.22 4.72
CA ILE A 111 17.98 18.19 6.17
C ILE A 111 19.22 19.01 6.52
N LYS A 112 19.06 20.00 7.40
CA LYS A 112 20.18 20.79 7.95
C LYS A 112 20.91 19.95 9.01
N GLY A 113 22.16 19.59 8.76
CA GLY A 113 23.05 18.98 9.76
C GLY A 113 23.94 20.01 10.49
N ILE A 114 24.82 19.55 11.40
CA ILE A 114 25.81 20.42 12.09
C ILE A 114 26.68 21.20 11.09
N VAL A 115 27.09 20.56 9.99
CA VAL A 115 27.87 21.20 8.92
C VAL A 115 27.22 20.88 7.58
N GLY A 116 26.42 21.82 7.07
CA GLY A 116 25.81 21.76 5.74
C GLY A 116 24.41 21.14 5.68
N THR A 117 23.85 21.14 4.47
CA THR A 117 22.53 20.58 4.14
C THR A 117 22.70 19.27 3.37
N TYR A 118 22.07 18.20 3.84
CA TYR A 118 22.06 16.91 3.16
C TYR A 118 20.77 16.75 2.36
N GLU A 119 20.89 16.24 1.14
CA GLU A 119 19.74 15.88 0.32
C GLU A 119 19.34 14.43 0.61
N GLN A 120 18.15 14.24 1.18
CA GLN A 120 17.57 12.93 1.39
C GLN A 120 17.02 12.39 0.08
N ARG A 121 17.52 11.22 -0.33
CA ARG A 121 17.00 10.49 -1.49
C ARG A 121 15.98 9.45 -1.07
N VAL A 122 15.04 9.19 -1.96
CA VAL A 122 14.03 8.16 -1.78
C VAL A 122 14.69 6.78 -1.79
N GLY A 123 14.37 5.95 -0.80
CA GLY A 123 14.94 4.61 -0.64
C GLY A 123 14.31 3.57 -1.57
N LEU A 124 14.97 2.40 -1.66
CA LEU A 124 14.54 1.26 -2.48
C LEU A 124 13.11 0.78 -2.17
N ALA A 125 12.68 0.86 -0.91
CA ALA A 125 11.35 0.44 -0.49
C ALA A 125 10.22 1.17 -1.24
N PHE A 126 10.41 2.44 -1.59
CA PHE A 126 9.44 3.20 -2.39
C PHE A 126 9.29 2.62 -3.80
N PHE A 127 10.39 2.26 -4.46
CA PHE A 127 10.34 1.66 -5.80
C PHE A 127 9.71 0.27 -5.79
N LEU A 128 9.99 -0.54 -4.76
CA LEU A 128 9.32 -1.83 -4.58
C LEU A 128 7.82 -1.66 -4.35
N GLN A 129 7.44 -0.68 -3.55
CA GLN A 129 6.04 -0.36 -3.27
C GLN A 129 5.32 0.10 -4.56
N MET A 130 5.92 1.01 -5.34
CA MET A 130 5.39 1.39 -6.66
C MET A 130 5.20 0.20 -7.60
N ALA A 131 6.17 -0.72 -7.64
CA ALA A 131 6.04 -1.94 -8.42
C ALA A 131 4.89 -2.82 -7.91
N ALA A 132 4.74 -2.96 -6.59
CA ALA A 132 3.63 -3.69 -5.98
C ALA A 132 2.27 -3.05 -6.31
N ALA A 133 2.14 -1.73 -6.25
CA ALA A 133 0.93 -1.01 -6.64
C ALA A 133 0.58 -1.24 -8.12
N PHE A 134 1.59 -1.25 -9.01
CA PHE A 134 1.40 -1.59 -10.42
C PHE A 134 0.88 -3.03 -10.60
N PHE A 135 1.44 -4.01 -9.88
CA PHE A 135 0.93 -5.38 -9.92
C PHE A 135 -0.47 -5.53 -9.33
N HIS A 136 -0.81 -4.77 -8.28
CA HIS A 136 -2.18 -4.72 -7.77
C HIS A 136 -3.16 -4.18 -8.82
N PHE A 137 -2.77 -3.13 -9.55
CA PHE A 137 -3.56 -2.61 -10.65
C PHE A 137 -3.76 -3.64 -11.78
N LEU A 138 -2.70 -4.34 -12.18
CA LEU A 138 -2.80 -5.40 -13.18
C LEU A 138 -3.71 -6.55 -12.70
N SER A 139 -3.58 -6.95 -11.44
CA SER A 139 -4.44 -7.95 -10.81
C SER A 139 -5.91 -7.53 -10.84
N PHE A 140 -6.21 -6.26 -10.54
CA PHE A 140 -7.55 -5.70 -10.67
C PHE A 140 -8.11 -5.79 -12.10
N LEU A 141 -7.31 -5.46 -13.13
CA LEU A 141 -7.75 -5.57 -14.53
C LEU A 141 -8.09 -7.03 -14.91
N VAL A 142 -7.26 -7.98 -14.49
CA VAL A 142 -7.50 -9.42 -14.72
C VAL A 142 -8.74 -9.88 -13.96
N ALA A 143 -8.91 -9.44 -12.71
CA ALA A 143 -10.07 -9.73 -11.88
C ALA A 143 -11.37 -9.23 -12.53
N MET A 144 -11.36 -8.00 -13.08
CA MET A 144 -12.49 -7.42 -13.79
C MET A 144 -12.90 -8.26 -15.00
N VAL A 145 -11.93 -8.72 -15.80
CA VAL A 145 -12.18 -9.61 -16.94
C VAL A 145 -12.75 -10.96 -16.47
N SER A 146 -12.17 -11.54 -15.43
CA SER A 146 -12.66 -12.79 -14.82
C SER A 146 -14.10 -12.67 -14.30
N THR A 147 -14.42 -11.57 -13.63
CA THR A 147 -15.77 -11.26 -13.16
C THR A 147 -16.73 -11.16 -14.34
N TYR A 148 -16.38 -10.43 -15.40
CA TYR A 148 -17.21 -10.33 -16.61
C TYR A 148 -17.57 -11.71 -17.18
N PHE A 149 -16.58 -12.58 -17.38
CA PHE A 149 -16.83 -13.94 -17.90
C PHE A 149 -17.65 -14.81 -16.95
N SER A 150 -17.45 -14.67 -15.64
CA SER A 150 -18.20 -15.41 -14.62
C SER A 150 -19.70 -15.08 -14.66
N PHE A 151 -20.05 -13.81 -14.85
CA PHE A 151 -21.45 -13.38 -14.99
C PHE A 151 -22.03 -13.67 -16.37
N ALA A 152 -21.25 -13.53 -17.44
CA ALA A 152 -21.68 -13.86 -18.80
C ALA A 152 -22.07 -15.36 -18.93
N SER A 153 -21.24 -16.27 -18.40
CA SER A 153 -21.50 -17.71 -18.40
C SER A 153 -22.73 -18.11 -17.54
N SER A 154 -22.98 -17.36 -16.48
CA SER A 154 -24.15 -17.57 -15.61
C SER A 154 -25.46 -17.24 -16.33
N LYS A 155 -25.46 -16.27 -17.26
CA LYS A 155 -26.64 -15.92 -18.06
C LYS A 155 -27.01 -17.04 -19.05
N ASP A 156 -26.02 -17.58 -19.76
CA ASP A 156 -26.25 -18.69 -20.72
C ASP A 156 -26.76 -19.95 -20.01
N SER A 157 -26.21 -20.29 -18.84
CA SER A 157 -26.69 -21.44 -18.06
C SER A 157 -28.12 -21.23 -17.53
N GLN A 158 -28.46 -20.05 -17.02
CA GLN A 158 -29.81 -19.76 -16.54
C GLN A 158 -30.86 -19.78 -17.68
N GLU A 159 -30.51 -19.31 -18.88
CA GLU A 159 -31.36 -19.42 -20.07
C GLU A 159 -31.61 -20.89 -20.44
N ASN A 160 -30.58 -21.74 -20.43
CA ASN A 160 -30.71 -23.18 -20.68
C ASN A 160 -31.62 -23.88 -19.66
N TYR A 161 -31.50 -23.57 -18.36
CA TYR A 161 -32.40 -24.11 -17.33
C TYR A 161 -33.85 -23.61 -17.49
N SER A 162 -34.04 -22.35 -17.92
CA SER A 162 -35.37 -21.77 -18.14
C SER A 162 -36.08 -22.35 -19.36
N LEU A 163 -35.36 -22.57 -20.47
CA LEU A 163 -35.88 -23.24 -21.66
C LEU A 163 -36.24 -24.69 -21.35
N GLN A 164 -35.40 -25.41 -20.61
CA GLN A 164 -35.67 -26.80 -20.23
C GLN A 164 -36.83 -26.92 -19.22
N ARG A 165 -37.06 -25.89 -18.38
CA ARG A 165 -38.24 -25.80 -17.51
C ARG A 165 -39.52 -25.51 -18.29
N SER A 166 -39.47 -24.58 -19.25
CA SER A 166 -40.60 -24.24 -20.13
C SER A 166 -41.02 -25.43 -21.01
N SER A 167 -40.07 -26.24 -21.46
CA SER A 167 -40.34 -27.46 -22.24
C SER A 167 -40.98 -28.57 -21.43
N ARG A 168 -40.73 -28.67 -20.11
CA ARG A 168 -41.35 -29.69 -19.24
C ARG A 168 -42.77 -29.33 -18.81
N THR A 169 -43.15 -28.06 -18.82
CA THR A 169 -44.50 -27.61 -18.44
C THR A 169 -45.54 -27.69 -19.55
N ASN A 170 -45.15 -27.98 -20.79
CA ASN A 170 -46.06 -28.02 -21.94
C ASN A 170 -46.52 -29.44 -22.34
N VAL A 171 -46.15 -30.49 -21.60
CA VAL A 171 -46.39 -31.89 -21.99
C VAL A 171 -47.65 -32.50 -21.33
N THR A 172 -48.43 -31.75 -20.55
CA THR A 172 -49.54 -32.33 -19.75
C THR A 172 -50.96 -32.03 -20.23
N ASN A 173 -51.22 -31.69 -21.49
CA ASN A 173 -52.62 -31.47 -21.92
C ASN A 173 -52.96 -31.83 -23.39
N ILE A 174 -52.53 -32.98 -23.88
CA ILE A 174 -53.06 -33.56 -25.12
C ILE A 174 -53.45 -35.02 -24.80
N GLY A 175 -54.72 -35.23 -24.45
CA GLY A 175 -55.23 -36.55 -24.10
C GLY A 175 -56.61 -36.47 -23.44
N ARG A 176 -57.61 -35.99 -24.19
CA ARG A 176 -59.02 -36.25 -23.93
C ARG A 176 -59.72 -36.52 -25.26
#